data_AF-A0A1H9L8L8-F1
#
_entry.id   AF-A0A1H9L8L8-F1
#
_cell.length_a   1.000
_cell.length_b   1.000
_cell.length_c   1.000
_cell.angle_alpha   90.00
_cell.angle_beta   90.00
_cell.angle_gamma   90.00
#
_symmetry.space_group_name_H-M   'P 1'
#
loop_
_entity.id
_entity.type
_entity.pdbx_description
1 polymer ?
#
loop_
_entity_poly.entity_id
_entity_poly.type
_entity_poly.pdbx_seq_one_letter_code
_entity_poly.pdbx_strand_id
1 'polypeptide(L)'
;METFATGLKRIKDLCDEAGCNVEFRTEKDDFVVAFYRNLRESWGTKLSAMSPDVTQDVTEDKKSLDERFLELIRSDSKITTKAMAEKLDVSDRTVKRHIAAMSNVNYIGSGYSGHWEISEG
;
A
#
# COMPACT_ATOMS: atom_id res chain seq x y z
N MET A 1 -34.54 32.25 7.47
CA MET A 1 -34.96 31.16 6.56
C MET A 1 -33.74 30.27 6.39
N GLU A 2 -33.63 29.23 7.22
CA GLU A 2 -32.49 28.33 7.19
C GLU A 2 -32.58 27.48 5.92
N THR A 3 -31.57 27.61 5.05
CA THR A 3 -31.53 26.89 3.79
C THR A 3 -31.20 25.43 4.08
N PHE A 4 -32.17 24.55 3.86
CA PHE A 4 -32.00 23.10 3.85
C PHE A 4 -30.70 22.77 3.07
N ALA A 5 -29.75 22.07 3.72
CA ALA A 5 -28.40 21.71 3.25
C ALA A 5 -27.17 22.47 3.82
N THR A 6 -27.31 23.43 4.75
CA THR A 6 -26.10 24.03 5.39
C THR A 6 -25.30 23.01 6.22
N GLY A 7 -26.01 22.05 6.85
CA GLY A 7 -25.39 21.01 7.66
C GLY A 7 -24.51 20.04 6.86
N LEU A 8 -24.93 19.68 5.64
CA LEU A 8 -24.15 18.78 4.77
C LEU A 8 -22.82 19.41 4.34
N LYS A 9 -22.84 20.72 4.06
CA LYS A 9 -21.62 21.48 3.76
C LYS A 9 -20.65 21.48 4.94
N ARG A 10 -21.16 21.69 6.16
CA ARG A 10 -20.35 21.66 7.39
C ARG A 10 -19.78 20.26 7.67
N ILE A 11 -20.54 19.21 7.43
CA ILE A 11 -20.06 17.82 7.56
C ILE A 11 -18.94 17.56 6.57
N LYS A 12 -19.11 17.96 5.29
CA LYS A 12 -18.08 17.80 4.27
C LYS A 12 -16.79 18.54 4.62
N ASP A 13 -16.90 19.78 5.07
CA ASP A 13 -15.77 20.63 5.46
C ASP A 13 -14.96 20.03 6.62
N LEU A 14 -15.65 19.59 7.68
CA LEU A 14 -15.02 18.90 8.82
C LEU A 14 -14.39 17.56 8.43
N CYS A 15 -15.00 16.83 7.50
CA CYS A 15 -14.44 15.59 6.99
C CYS A 15 -13.18 15.84 6.15
N ASP A 16 -13.15 16.89 5.32
CA ASP A 16 -11.98 17.29 4.53
C ASP A 16 -10.81 17.68 5.44
N GLU A 17 -11.06 18.52 6.45
CA GLU A 17 -10.04 18.91 7.45
C GLU A 17 -9.51 17.71 8.26
N ALA A 18 -10.38 16.75 8.58
CA ALA A 18 -9.99 15.53 9.29
C ALA A 18 -9.35 14.45 8.39
N GLY A 19 -9.26 14.67 7.07
CA GLY A 19 -8.78 13.66 6.11
C GLY A 19 -9.67 12.43 6.01
N CYS A 20 -10.96 12.60 6.26
CA CYS A 20 -11.99 11.57 6.22
C CYS A 20 -12.78 11.69 4.91
N ASN A 21 -12.82 10.62 4.11
CA ASN A 21 -13.67 10.63 2.91
C ASN A 21 -15.13 10.44 3.32
N VAL A 22 -15.99 11.34 2.84
CA VAL A 22 -17.43 11.31 3.09
C VAL A 22 -18.19 11.39 1.79
N GLU A 23 -19.19 10.52 1.63
CA GLU A 23 -20.07 10.49 0.46
C GLU A 23 -21.52 10.72 0.90
N PHE A 24 -22.21 11.58 0.14
CA PHE A 24 -23.62 11.89 0.36
C PHE A 24 -24.43 11.30 -0.79
N ARG A 25 -25.32 10.36 -0.49
CA ARG A 25 -26.26 9.78 -1.44
C ARG A 25 -27.67 10.22 -1.07
N THR A 26 -28.47 10.59 -2.06
CA THR A 26 -29.89 10.88 -1.87
C THR A 26 -30.69 9.78 -2.53
N GLU A 27 -31.48 9.05 -1.75
CA GLU A 27 -32.32 7.93 -2.19
C GLU A 27 -33.78 8.31 -1.97
N LYS A 28 -34.50 8.68 -3.04
CA LYS A 28 -35.94 9.00 -3.13
C LYS A 28 -36.56 9.87 -2.01
N ASP A 29 -36.60 9.41 -0.77
CA ASP A 29 -37.17 10.08 0.42
C ASP A 29 -36.16 10.26 1.58
N ASP A 30 -34.96 9.69 1.46
CA ASP A 30 -33.91 9.69 2.48
C ASP A 30 -32.56 10.16 1.91
N PHE A 31 -31.62 10.48 2.80
CA PHE A 31 -30.23 10.69 2.43
C PHE A 31 -29.32 9.85 3.31
N VAL A 32 -28.34 9.23 2.67
CA VAL A 32 -27.32 8.42 3.30
C VAL A 32 -26.02 9.22 3.31
N VAL A 33 -25.41 9.34 4.49
CA VAL A 33 -24.08 9.89 4.64
C VAL A 33 -23.15 8.75 5.02
N ALA A 34 -22.27 8.36 4.09
CA ALA A 34 -21.31 7.29 4.28
C ALA A 34 -19.95 7.89 4.67
N PHE A 35 -19.48 7.57 5.89
CA PHE A 35 -18.17 7.95 6.38
C PHE A 35 -17.21 6.78 6.21
N TYR A 36 -16.16 6.98 5.42
CA TYR A 36 -15.11 5.98 5.26
C TYR A 36 -14.04 6.21 6.32
N ARG A 37 -13.93 5.29 7.28
CA ARG A 37 -12.78 5.30 8.18
C ARG A 37 -11.54 5.09 7.34
N ASN A 38 -10.60 6.03 7.44
CA ASN A 38 -9.25 5.79 6.99
C ASN A 38 -8.64 4.70 7.89
N LEU A 39 -8.78 3.44 7.47
CA LEU A 39 -8.09 2.33 8.08
C LEU A 39 -6.62 2.42 7.64
N ARG A 40 -5.91 3.39 8.24
CA ARG A 40 -4.48 3.64 8.07
C ARG A 40 -4.13 4.21 6.68
N GLU A 41 -3.37 5.31 6.69
CA GLU A 41 -2.74 6.02 5.55
C GLU A 41 -3.48 7.29 5.13
N SER A 42 -3.15 8.43 5.76
CA SER A 42 -3.60 9.75 5.29
C SER A 42 -2.81 10.13 4.04
N TRP A 43 -3.59 10.33 2.99
CA TRP A 43 -3.27 10.72 1.63
C TRP A 43 -2.56 12.07 1.59
N GLY A 44 -1.24 12.03 1.44
CA GLY A 44 -0.43 13.17 1.03
C GLY A 44 -0.45 13.32 -0.49
N THR A 45 -1.15 14.34 -0.97
CA THR A 45 -0.79 15.14 -2.15
C THR A 45 -0.85 14.48 -3.54
N LYS A 46 -1.86 14.94 -4.30
CA LYS A 46 -1.81 15.20 -5.75
C LYS A 46 -1.81 13.98 -6.67
N LEU A 47 -3.02 13.60 -7.05
CA LEU A 47 -3.32 13.06 -8.39
C LEU A 47 -2.95 14.13 -9.44
N SER A 48 -1.70 14.15 -9.87
CA SER A 48 -1.39 14.51 -11.24
C SER A 48 -1.19 13.22 -11.98
N ALA A 49 -1.86 13.12 -13.12
CA ALA A 49 -1.78 12.02 -14.05
C ALA A 49 -0.33 11.57 -14.30
N MET A 50 -0.23 10.29 -14.66
CA MET A 50 0.91 9.61 -15.27
C MET A 50 1.95 9.05 -14.30
N SER A 51 2.03 7.71 -14.35
CA SER A 51 3.10 6.83 -13.86
C SER A 51 3.04 6.43 -12.37
N PRO A 52 3.07 5.13 -12.04
CA PRO A 52 3.44 4.70 -10.69
C PRO A 52 4.93 5.02 -10.47
N ASP A 53 5.21 6.22 -9.97
CA ASP A 53 6.45 6.57 -9.27
C ASP A 53 6.36 5.85 -7.90
N VAL A 54 7.04 4.74 -7.59
CA VAL A 54 8.45 4.41 -7.80
C VAL A 54 9.30 5.66 -7.60
N THR A 55 9.28 6.16 -6.37
CA THR A 55 10.43 6.93 -5.87
C THR A 55 11.57 5.93 -5.64
N GLN A 56 12.12 5.43 -6.75
CA GLN A 56 13.52 5.01 -6.85
C GLN A 56 14.31 6.31 -7.05
N ASP A 57 14.55 7.03 -5.96
CA ASP A 57 15.66 7.98 -5.95
C ASP A 57 16.58 7.60 -4.79
N VAL A 58 17.39 6.58 -5.05
CA VAL A 58 18.82 6.66 -4.79
C VAL A 58 19.52 6.01 -5.97
N THR A 59 20.20 6.86 -6.70
CA THR A 59 21.18 6.59 -7.73
C THR A 59 22.19 5.56 -7.23
N GLU A 60 22.07 4.30 -7.65
CA GLU A 60 23.15 3.35 -8.00
C GLU A 60 22.52 2.00 -8.38
N ASP A 61 22.71 1.60 -9.63
CA ASP A 61 22.20 0.38 -10.29
C ASP A 61 20.67 0.23 -10.45
N LYS A 62 20.22 0.35 -11.71
CA LYS A 62 18.82 0.19 -12.18
C LYS A 62 18.31 -1.26 -12.05
N LYS A 63 18.30 -1.82 -10.84
CA LYS A 63 17.64 -3.10 -10.57
C LYS A 63 16.24 -2.86 -10.02
N SER A 64 15.27 -3.59 -10.56
CA SER A 64 13.88 -3.56 -10.10
C SER A 64 13.81 -4.03 -8.64
N LEU A 65 12.80 -3.60 -7.87
CA LEU A 65 12.62 -4.07 -6.48
C LEU A 65 12.59 -5.61 -6.40
N ASP A 66 12.00 -6.26 -7.41
CA ASP A 66 11.95 -7.71 -7.56
C ASP A 66 13.36 -8.34 -7.66
N GLU A 67 14.26 -7.73 -8.43
CA GLU A 67 15.65 -8.16 -8.53
C GLU A 67 16.39 -8.00 -7.20
N ARG A 68 16.11 -6.91 -6.47
CA ARG A 68 16.70 -6.70 -5.13
C ARG A 68 16.21 -7.75 -4.12
N PHE A 69 14.93 -8.15 -4.18
CA PHE A 69 14.43 -9.29 -3.39
C PHE A 69 15.14 -10.59 -3.74
N LEU A 70 15.32 -10.87 -5.04
CA LEU A 70 16.04 -12.06 -5.50
C LEU A 70 17.50 -12.07 -5.04
N GLU A 71 18.19 -10.93 -5.07
CA GLU A 71 19.57 -10.83 -4.56
C GLU A 71 19.65 -11.08 -3.06
N LEU A 72 18.71 -10.55 -2.27
CA LEU A 72 18.64 -10.81 -0.84
C LEU A 72 18.40 -12.29 -0.54
N ILE A 73 17.50 -12.94 -1.28
CA ILE A 73 17.20 -14.36 -1.12
C ILE A 73 18.38 -15.24 -1.57
N ARG A 74 19.05 -14.87 -2.66
CA ARG A 74 20.27 -15.56 -3.13
C ARG A 74 21.41 -15.45 -2.11
N SER A 75 21.55 -14.30 -1.47
CA SER A 75 22.57 -14.08 -0.46
C SER A 75 22.25 -14.79 0.86
N ASP A 76 20.98 -14.82 1.26
CA ASP A 76 20.53 -15.45 2.50
C ASP A 76 19.15 -16.08 2.32
N SER A 77 19.11 -17.41 2.11
CA SER A 77 17.84 -18.13 1.87
C SER A 77 16.93 -18.15 3.10
N LYS A 78 17.45 -17.84 4.29
CA LYS A 78 16.67 -17.78 5.54
C LYS A 78 16.19 -16.37 5.90
N ILE A 79 16.39 -15.40 5.01
CA ILE A 79 16.05 -14.02 5.30
C ILE A 79 14.55 -13.87 5.52
N THR A 80 14.18 -13.17 6.59
CA THR A 80 12.77 -12.94 6.89
C THR A 80 12.21 -11.79 6.05
N THR A 81 10.91 -11.80 5.80
CA THR A 81 10.22 -10.69 5.10
C THR A 81 10.42 -9.35 5.80
N LYS A 82 10.54 -9.35 7.13
CA LYS A 82 10.84 -8.15 7.91
C LYS A 82 12.27 -7.64 7.65
N ALA A 83 13.25 -8.54 7.64
CA ALA A 83 14.62 -8.17 7.32
C ALA A 83 14.78 -7.66 5.87
N MET A 84 14.02 -8.23 4.92
CA MET A 84 13.97 -7.71 3.55
C MET A 84 13.37 -6.29 3.52
N ALA A 85 12.26 -6.06 4.24
CA ALA A 85 11.62 -4.76 4.38
C ALA A 85 12.59 -3.70 4.93
N GLU A 86 13.32 -4.03 6.00
CA GLU A 86 14.31 -3.13 6.61
C GLU A 86 15.50 -2.84 5.68
N LYS A 87 15.98 -3.83 4.92
CA LYS A 87 17.10 -3.63 3.98
C LYS A 87 16.74 -2.82 2.74
N LEU A 88 15.49 -2.90 2.31
CA LEU A 88 15.01 -2.24 1.10
C LEU A 88 14.24 -0.94 1.39
N ASP A 89 14.08 -0.60 2.67
CA ASP A 89 13.26 0.53 3.15
C ASP A 89 11.82 0.49 2.59
N VAL A 90 11.21 -0.69 2.62
CA VAL A 90 9.83 -0.91 2.15
C VAL A 90 8.97 -1.52 3.24
N SER A 91 7.64 -1.42 3.11
CA SER A 91 6.71 -2.05 4.05
C SER A 91 6.63 -3.57 3.88
N ASP A 92 6.35 -4.31 4.96
CA ASP A 92 6.17 -5.78 4.92
C ASP A 92 5.08 -6.21 3.91
N ARG A 93 4.04 -5.37 3.76
CA ARG A 93 2.97 -5.55 2.78
C ARG A 93 3.50 -5.51 1.35
N THR A 94 4.42 -4.59 1.05
CA THR A 94 5.05 -4.47 -0.28
C THR A 94 5.91 -5.69 -0.57
N VAL A 95 6.71 -6.13 0.41
CA VAL A 95 7.51 -7.37 0.30
C VAL A 95 6.62 -8.58 -0.04
N LYS A 96 5.56 -8.81 0.74
CA LYS A 96 4.64 -9.94 0.52
C LYS A 96 3.94 -9.86 -0.84
N ARG A 97 3.50 -8.66 -1.24
CA ARG A 97 2.82 -8.45 -2.52
C ARG A 97 3.73 -8.76 -3.70
N HIS A 98 4.97 -8.29 -3.67
CA HIS A 98 5.93 -8.54 -4.74
C HIS A 98 6.36 -10.00 -4.78
N ILE A 99 6.69 -10.62 -3.64
CA ILE A 99 7.06 -12.05 -3.59
C ILE A 99 5.91 -12.94 -4.06
N ALA A 100 4.67 -12.63 -3.70
CA ALA A 100 3.51 -13.38 -4.19
C ALA A 100 3.28 -13.22 -5.71
N ALA A 101 3.75 -12.12 -6.30
CA ALA A 101 3.71 -11.92 -7.76
C ALA A 101 4.87 -12.64 -8.47
N MET A 102 5.99 -12.88 -7.78
CA MET A 102 7.14 -13.64 -8.28
C MET A 102 6.82 -15.14 -8.30
N SER A 103 6.61 -15.70 -9.49
CA SER A 103 6.34 -17.16 -9.65
C SER A 103 7.59 -18.03 -9.45
N ASN A 104 8.77 -17.41 -9.48
CA ASN A 104 10.07 -18.05 -9.36
C ASN A 104 10.59 -18.10 -7.92
N VAL A 105 9.84 -17.60 -6.92
CA VAL A 105 10.28 -17.58 -5.51
C VAL A 105 9.25 -18.29 -4.64
N ASN A 106 9.69 -19.30 -3.89
CA ASN A 106 8.83 -20.09 -3.03
C ASN A 106 9.43 -20.22 -1.63
N TYR A 107 8.60 -20.10 -0.60
CA TYR A 107 9.01 -20.40 0.77
C TYR A 107 8.75 -21.87 1.08
N ILE A 108 9.80 -22.60 1.40
CA ILE A 108 9.78 -24.04 1.64
C ILE A 108 9.98 -24.31 3.13
N GLY A 109 9.06 -25.08 3.72
CA GLY A 109 9.04 -25.40 5.14
C GLY A 109 8.09 -24.51 5.95
N SER A 110 8.14 -24.65 7.27
CA SER A 110 7.24 -23.96 8.20
C SER A 110 8.01 -23.42 9.41
N GLY A 111 7.55 -22.29 9.92
CA GLY A 111 8.15 -21.62 11.08
C GLY A 111 9.63 -21.29 10.87
N TYR A 112 10.44 -21.55 11.88
CA TYR A 112 11.87 -21.23 11.92
C TYR A 112 12.75 -22.13 11.03
N SER A 113 12.23 -23.29 10.62
CA SER A 113 12.97 -24.24 9.79
C SER A 113 12.79 -24.01 8.29
N GLY A 114 11.96 -23.05 7.89
CA GLY A 114 11.73 -22.73 6.50
C GLY A 114 12.85 -21.90 5.86
N HIS A 115 12.89 -21.90 4.54
CA HIS A 115 13.80 -21.09 3.74
C HIS A 115 13.16 -20.76 2.39
N TRP A 116 13.67 -19.74 1.73
CA TRP A 116 13.29 -19.34 0.38
C TRP A 116 14.09 -20.13 -0.65
N GLU A 117 13.40 -20.70 -1.64
CA GLU A 117 13.98 -21.29 -2.84
C GLU A 117 13.61 -20.46 -4.07
N ILE A 118 14.57 -20.33 -4.99
CA ILE A 118 14.37 -19.68 -6.29
C ILE A 118 14.32 -20.77 -7.34
N SER A 119 13.16 -20.95 -7.97
CA SER A 119 13.00 -21.81 -9.14
C SER A 119 13.40 -21.01 -10.38
N GLU A 120 14.68 -21.14 -10.76
CA GLU A 120 15.17 -20.71 -12.07
C GLU A 120 14.84 -21.84 -13.05
N GLY A 121 13.79 -21.63 -13.86
CA GLY A 121 13.29 -22.58 -14.86
C GLY A 121 13.54 -22.10 -16.28
#